data_AF-A0A920NCE9-F1
#
_entry.id   AF-A0A920NCE9-F1
#
_cell.length_a   1.000
_cell.length_b   1.000
_cell.length_c   1.000
_cell.angle_alpha   90.00
_cell.angle_beta   90.00
_cell.angle_gamma   90.00
#
_symmetry.space_group_name_H-M   'P 1'
#
loop_
_entity.id
_entity.type
_entity.pdbx_description
1 polymer ?
#
loop_
_entity_poly.entity_id
_entity_poly.type
_entity_poly.pdbx_seq_one_letter_code
_entity_poly.pdbx_strand_id
1 'polypeptide(L)' 'MLVVFALITKGQYLLYNSGYRTDLAHLSVGLLNKAFTIRHAIDIGKREYNFLKGTERYKYQLGAKDRSVFDLVIQR' A
#
# COMPACT_ATOMS: atom_id res chain seq x y z
N MET A 1 -13.20 -10.43 8.19
CA MET A 1 -12.44 -10.85 7.00
C MET A 1 -11.54 -9.71 6.59
N LEU A 2 -10.25 -9.99 6.40
CA LEU A 2 -9.29 -9.06 5.81
C LEU A 2 -9.16 -9.45 4.34
N VAL A 3 -9.15 -8.45 3.46
CA VAL A 3 -8.95 -8.66 2.02
C VAL A 3 -7.86 -7.72 1.56
N VAL A 4 -6.97 -8.21 0.71
CA VAL A 4 -5.93 -7.42 0.06
C VAL A 4 -5.86 -7.84 -1.39
N PHE A 5 -5.81 -6.85 -2.27
CA PHE A 5 -5.44 -7.02 -3.66
C PHE A 5 -4.20 -6.17 -3.95
N ALA A 6 -3.15 -6.83 -4.40
CA ALA A 6 -1.86 -6.21 -4.66
C ALA A 6 -1.27 -6.69 -5.98
N LEU A 7 -0.53 -5.79 -6.63
CA LEU A 7 0.27 -6.10 -7.81
C LEU A 7 1.71 -6.28 -7.36
N ILE A 8 2.37 -7.34 -7.84
CA ILE A 8 3.76 -7.65 -7.49
C ILE A 8 4.63 -7.54 -8.72
N THR A 9 5.65 -6.69 -8.64
CA THR A 9 6.68 -6.55 -9.69
C THR A 9 8.00 -7.12 -9.22
N LYS A 10 9.05 -7.03 -10.06
CA LYS A 10 10.40 -7.49 -9.71
C LYS A 10 10.90 -6.88 -8.38
N GLY A 11 10.66 -5.59 -8.15
CA GLY A 11 11.20 -4.88 -6.99
C GLY A 11 10.16 -4.33 -6.01
N GLN A 12 8.88 -4.29 -6.40
CA GLN A 12 7.86 -3.53 -5.67
C GLN A 12 6.66 -4.40 -5.31
N TYR A 13 6.07 -4.09 -4.16
CA TYR A 13 4.74 -4.52 -3.75
C TYR A 13 3.80 -3.32 -3.85
N LEU A 14 2.79 -3.37 -4.71
CA LEU A 14 1.87 -2.27 -4.95
C LEU A 14 0.50 -2.60 -4.35
N LEU A 15 0.13 -1.92 -3.27
CA LEU A 15 -1.13 -2.13 -2.59
C LEU A 15 -2.27 -1.45 -3.35
N TYR A 16 -2.95 -2.19 -4.22
CA TYR A 16 -4.04 -1.66 -5.05
C TYR A 16 -5.32 -1.41 -4.26
N ASN A 17 -5.77 -2.42 -3.53
CA ASN A 17 -6.94 -2.29 -2.68
C ASN A 17 -6.78 -3.15 -1.42
N SER A 18 -7.41 -2.72 -0.34
CA SER A 18 -7.50 -3.52 0.88
C SER A 18 -8.78 -3.20 1.61
N GLY A 19 -9.43 -4.22 2.15
CA GLY A 19 -10.66 -4.10 2.90
C GLY A 19 -10.58 -4.85 4.24
N TYR A 20 -11.43 -4.44 5.16
CA TYR A 20 -11.64 -5.13 6.42
C TYR A 20 -13.09 -4.94 6.87
N ARG A 21 -13.51 -5.80 7.80
CA ARG A 21 -14.82 -5.73 8.44
C ARG A 21 -14.88 -4.52 9.39
N THR A 22 -15.77 -3.56 9.11
CA THR A 22 -15.85 -2.29 9.84
C THR A 22 -16.26 -2.45 11.29
N ASP A 23 -17.02 -3.50 11.63
CA ASP A 23 -17.36 -3.87 13.01
C ASP A 23 -16.11 -4.20 13.86
N LEU A 24 -15.01 -4.58 13.22
CA LEU A 24 -13.72 -4.87 13.86
C LEU A 24 -12.75 -3.68 13.85
N ALA A 25 -13.18 -2.50 13.38
CA ALA A 25 -12.29 -1.33 13.26
C ALA A 25 -11.63 -0.93 14.59
N HIS A 26 -12.34 -1.12 15.71
CA HIS A 26 -11.84 -0.84 17.06
C HIS A 26 -10.60 -1.66 17.44
N LEU A 27 -10.37 -2.80 16.79
CA LEU A 27 -9.17 -3.63 16.94
C LEU A 27 -8.03 -3.21 15.99
N SER A 28 -8.19 -2.09 15.28
CA SER A 28 -7.20 -1.58 14.31
C SER A 28 -6.84 -2.59 13.21
N VAL A 29 -7.78 -3.44 12.81
CA VAL A 29 -7.57 -4.47 11.79
C VAL A 29 -7.12 -3.92 10.44
N GLY A 30 -7.49 -2.67 10.11
CA GLY A 30 -7.02 -1.99 8.90
C GLY A 30 -5.51 -1.71 8.92
N LEU A 31 -4.95 -1.35 10.08
CA LEU A 31 -3.51 -1.15 10.28
C LEU A 31 -2.78 -2.49 10.32
N LEU A 32 -3.31 -3.48 11.04
CA LEU A 32 -2.77 -4.84 11.06
C LEU A 32 -2.68 -5.42 9.65
N ASN A 33 -3.70 -5.19 8.82
CA ASN A 33 -3.70 -5.60 7.43
C ASN A 33 -2.47 -5.05 6.67
N LYS A 34 -2.14 -3.76 6.87
CA LYS A 34 -0.95 -3.14 6.27
C LYS A 34 0.35 -3.70 6.84
N ALA A 35 0.42 -3.92 8.14
CA ALA A 35 1.61 -4.48 8.78
C ALA A 35 1.93 -5.88 8.24
N PHE A 36 0.91 -6.73 8.07
CA PHE A 36 1.07 -8.07 7.51
C PHE A 36 1.51 -8.05 6.04
N THR A 37 0.98 -7.14 5.22
CA THR A 37 1.39 -7.03 3.81
C THR A 37 2.78 -6.44 3.65
N ILE A 38 3.18 -5.51 4.52
CA ILE A 38 4.58 -5.00 4.55
C ILE A 38 5.53 -6.13 4.92
N ARG A 39 5.22 -6.89 5.98
CA ARG A 39 6.01 -8.06 6.36
C ARG A 39 6.12 -9.05 5.19
N HIS A 40 4.99 -9.38 4.56
CA HIS A 40 4.98 -10.27 3.41
C HIS A 40 5.84 -9.73 2.25
N ALA A 41 5.79 -8.44 1.95
CA ALA A 41 6.62 -7.81 0.92
C ALA A 41 8.12 -7.97 1.22
N ILE A 42 8.52 -7.83 2.49
CA ILE A 42 9.90 -8.05 2.95
C ILE A 42 10.28 -9.53 2.77
N ASP A 43 9.42 -10.45 3.22
CA ASP A 43 9.66 -11.90 3.17
C ASP A 43 9.88 -12.40 1.72
N ILE A 44 9.16 -11.83 0.75
CA ILE A 44 9.32 -12.16 -0.68
C ILE A 44 10.37 -11.29 -1.40
N GLY A 45 11.19 -10.56 -0.65
CA GLY A 45 12.35 -9.83 -1.14
C GLY A 45 12.05 -8.53 -1.90
N LYS A 46 10.90 -7.88 -1.68
CA LYS A 46 10.61 -6.57 -2.30
C LYS A 46 11.37 -5.46 -1.56
N ARG A 47 11.87 -4.51 -2.35
CA ARG A 47 12.64 -3.37 -1.85
C ARG A 47 11.79 -2.13 -1.64
N GLU A 48 10.62 -2.07 -2.25
CA GLU A 48 9.68 -0.95 -2.12
C GLU A 48 8.27 -1.48 -1.82
N TYR A 49 7.65 -0.87 -0.82
CA TYR A 49 6.23 -1.02 -0.55
C TYR A 49 5.51 0.26 -0.99
N ASN A 50 4.67 0.15 -2.01
CA ASN A 50 4.03 1.28 -2.64
C ASN A 50 2.54 1.31 -2.28
N PHE A 51 2.13 2.36 -1.54
CA PHE A 51 0.73 2.58 -1.14
C PHE A 51 -0.16 3.15 -2.26
N LEU A 52 0.40 3.31 -3.47
CA LEU A 52 -0.23 3.95 -4.62
C LEU A 52 -0.75 5.34 -4.28
N LYS A 53 -1.89 5.73 -4.85
CA LYS A 53 -2.48 7.06 -4.74
C LYS A 53 -3.15 7.27 -3.38
N GLY A 54 -3.13 8.50 -2.90
CA GLY A 54 -3.87 8.94 -1.72
C GLY A 54 -2.96 9.50 -0.63
N THR A 55 -3.50 10.43 0.14
CA THR A 55 -2.80 11.23 1.16
C THR A 55 -3.20 10.83 2.58
N GLU A 56 -3.64 9.59 2.79
CA GLU A 56 -4.10 9.12 4.10
C GLU A 56 -2.95 9.13 5.11
N ARG A 57 -3.18 9.79 6.25
CA ARG A 57 -2.17 10.02 7.31
C ARG A 57 -1.40 8.77 7.73
N TYR A 58 -2.06 7.62 7.80
CA TYR A 58 -1.42 6.37 8.23
C TYR A 58 -0.28 5.94 7.29
N LYS A 59 -0.32 6.29 6.00
CA LYS A 59 0.74 5.96 5.04
C LYS A 59 2.05 6.63 5.46
N TYR A 60 1.99 7.91 5.81
CA TYR A 60 3.14 8.67 6.29
C TYR A 60 3.61 8.21 7.67
N GLN A 61 2.70 7.82 8.56
CA GLN A 61 3.06 7.22 9.85
C GLN A 61 3.81 5.88 9.68
N LEU A 62 3.56 5.16 8.58
CA LEU A 62 4.30 3.96 8.18
C LEU A 62 5.55 4.25 7.34
N GLY A 63 5.95 5.52 7.23
CA GLY A 63 7.18 5.94 6.53
C GLY A 63 7.03 6.17 5.02
N ALA A 64 5.80 6.23 4.50
CA ALA A 64 5.60 6.59 3.10
C ALA A 64 6.11 8.01 2.81
N LYS A 65 6.63 8.19 1.60
CA LYS A 65 7.05 9.48 1.06
C LYS A 65 6.28 9.75 -0.21
N ASP A 66 5.95 11.01 -0.45
CA ASP A 66 5.27 11.41 -1.68
C ASP A 66 6.14 11.13 -2.91
N ARG A 67 5.47 10.76 -4.00
CA ARG A 67 6.09 10.57 -5.30
C ARG A 67 5.26 11.33 -6.34
N SER A 68 5.90 12.27 -7.02
CA SER A 68 5.24 13.03 -8.08
C SER A 68 4.88 12.12 -9.26
N VAL A 69 3.66 12.27 -9.76
CA VAL A 69 3.17 11.67 -10.99
C VAL A 69 2.90 12.80 -11.96
N PHE A 70 3.37 12.67 -13.20
CA PHE A 70 3.32 13.71 -14.21
C PHE A 70 2.58 13.18 -15.44
N ASP A 71 1.74 14.04 -16.03
CA ASP A 71 1.19 13.82 -17.35
C ASP A 71 2.18 14.34 -18.39
N LEU A 72 2.56 13.47 -19.33
CA LEU A 72 3.45 13.83 -20.43
C LEU A 72 2.62 14.00 -21.70
N VAL A 73 2.67 15.19 -22.29
CA VAL A 73 2.03 15.50 -23.58
C VAL A 73 3.13 15.61 -24.64
N ILE A 74 3.03 14.80 -25.69
CA ILE A 74 3.94 14.85 -26.84
C ILE A 74 3.17 15.47 -28.01
N GLN A 75 3.71 16.52 -28.60
CA GLN A 75 3.18 17.19 -29.78
C GLN A 75 4.19 17.07 -30.93
N ARG A 76 3.69 17.05 -32.17
CA ARG A 76 4.51 16.97 -33.39
C ARG A 76 5.01 18.35 -33.79
#